data_AF-A0A0C2VH72-F1
#
_entry.id   AF-A0A0C2VH72-F1
#
_cell.length_a   1.000
_cell.length_b   1.000
_cell.length_c   1.000
_cell.angle_alpha   90.00
_cell.angle_beta   90.00
_cell.angle_gamma   90.00
#
_symmetry.space_group_name_H-M   'P 1'
#
loop_
_entity.id
_entity.type
_entity.pdbx_description
1 polymer ?
#
loop_
_entity_poly.entity_id
_entity_poly.type
_entity_poly.pdbx_seq_one_letter_code
_entity_poly.pdbx_strand_id
1 'polypeptide(L)' 'MTQNEIKNRIAELKMEYIRAQDDLEKLESVGRSGEFAQKRLTGIEEELSELRKMEE' A
#
# COMPACT_ATOMS: atom_id res chain seq x y z
N MET A 1 19.27 3.46 -1.76
CA MET A 1 18.84 2.08 -1.51
C MET A 1 19.52 1.18 -2.52
N THR A 2 19.89 -0.03 -2.13
CA THR A 2 20.34 -1.08 -3.04
C THR A 2 19.14 -1.71 -3.75
N GLN A 3 19.38 -2.38 -4.87
CA GLN A 3 18.34 -3.11 -5.61
C GLN A 3 17.59 -4.14 -4.73
N ASN A 4 18.29 -4.80 -3.80
CA ASN A 4 17.67 -5.72 -2.85
C ASN A 4 16.81 -4.99 -1.81
N GLU A 5 17.24 -3.83 -1.32
CA GLU A 5 16.44 -3.02 -0.40
C GLU A 5 15.15 -2.51 -1.07
N ILE A 6 15.22 -2.11 -2.33
CA ILE A 6 14.05 -1.69 -3.12
C ILE A 6 13.05 -2.84 -3.26
N LYS A 7 13.52 -4.03 -3.65
CA LYS A 7 12.66 -5.23 -3.78
C LYS A 7 12.02 -5.64 -2.47
N ASN A 8 12.77 -5.60 -1.37
CA ASN A 8 12.24 -5.90 -0.04
C ASN A 8 11.17 -4.89 0.36
N ARG A 9 11.43 -3.59 0.14
CA ARG A 9 10.46 -2.53 0.45
C ARG A 9 9.19 -2.65 -0.39
N ILE A 10 9.30 -2.97 -1.68
CA ILE A 10 8.15 -3.25 -2.55
C ILE A 10 7.34 -4.44 -2.02
N ALA A 11 8.00 -5.51 -1.55
CA ALA A 11 7.31 -6.67 -0.99
C ALA A 11 6.55 -6.30 0.31
N GLU A 12 7.16 -5.52 1.20
CA GLU A 12 6.52 -5.00 2.41
C GLU A 12 5.28 -4.15 2.08
N LEU A 13 5.42 -3.20 1.16
CA LEU A 13 4.34 -2.31 0.75
C LEU A 13 3.17 -3.07 0.12
N LYS A 14 3.43 -4.13 -0.66
CA LYS A 14 2.36 -5.00 -1.17
C LYS A 14 1.59 -5.70 -0.05
N MET A 15 2.28 -6.17 0.99
CA MET A 15 1.63 -6.77 2.16
C MET A 15 0.87 -5.72 2.99
N GLU A 16 1.34 -4.48 3.05
CA GLU A 16 0.60 -3.37 3.65
C GLU A 16 -0.64 -2.99 2.84
N TYR A 17 -0.54 -2.98 1.51
CA TYR A 17 -1.65 -2.69 0.61
C TYR A 17 -2.81 -3.66 0.84
N ILE A 18 -2.52 -4.96 0.85
CA ILE A 18 -3.52 -6.01 1.09
C ILE A 18 -4.22 -5.81 2.44
N ARG A 19 -3.47 -5.47 3.50
CA ARG A 19 -4.04 -5.20 4.82
C ARG A 19 -4.94 -3.96 4.83
N ALA A 20 -4.49 -2.87 4.21
CA ALA A 20 -5.27 -1.64 4.12
C ALA A 20 -6.55 -1.83 3.29
N GLN A 21 -6.52 -2.69 2.27
CA GLN A 21 -7.68 -3.05 1.47
C GLN A 21 -8.69 -3.89 2.27
N ASP A 22 -8.23 -4.91 3.00
CA ASP A 22 -9.08 -5.71 3.88
C ASP A 22 -9.71 -4.85 5.00
N ASP A 23 -8.96 -3.90 5.56
CA ASP A 23 -9.49 -2.93 6.52
C ASP A 23 -10.56 -2.03 5.90
N LEU A 24 -10.37 -1.57 4.66
CA LEU A 24 -11.36 -0.80 3.91
C LEU A 24 -12.65 -1.59 3.70
N GLU A 25 -12.56 -2.81 3.17
CA GLU A 25 -13.70 -3.68 2.92
C GLU A 25 -14.48 -3.96 4.23
N LYS A 26 -13.78 -4.19 5.33
CA LYS A 26 -14.40 -4.35 6.66
C LYS A 26 -15.13 -3.10 7.11
N LEU A 27 -14.52 -1.91 6.98
CA LEU A 27 -15.15 -0.64 7.36
C LEU A 27 -16.43 -0.39 6.55
N GLU A 28 -16.36 -0.60 5.24
CA GLU A 28 -17.51 -0.46 4.34
C GLU A 28 -18.62 -1.47 4.68
N SER A 29 -18.26 -2.70 5.02
CA SER A 29 -19.24 -3.75 5.39
C SER A 29 -20.08 -3.41 6.63
N VAL A 30 -19.53 -2.61 7.56
CA VAL A 30 -20.22 -2.15 8.78
C VAL A 30 -20.78 -0.72 8.64
N GLY A 31 -20.79 -0.17 7.42
CA GLY A 31 -21.30 1.17 7.13
C GLY A 31 -20.46 2.31 7.73
N ARG A 32 -19.18 2.06 8.02
CA ARG A 32 -18.24 3.08 8.53
C ARG A 32 -17.45 3.70 7.38
N SER A 33 -17.01 4.95 7.57
CA SER A 33 -16.16 5.63 6.60
C SER A 33 -14.81 4.92 6.45
N GLY A 34 -14.46 4.61 5.20
CA GLY A 34 -13.17 4.06 4.80
C GLY A 34 -12.13 5.10 4.38
N GLU A 35 -12.39 6.40 4.56
CA GLU A 35 -11.57 7.49 4.03
C GLU A 35 -10.08 7.39 4.43
N PHE A 36 -9.80 7.03 5.68
CA PHE A 36 -8.43 6.83 6.14
C PHE A 36 -7.74 5.62 5.49
N ALA A 37 -8.48 4.54 5.27
CA ALA A 37 -7.96 3.34 4.60
C ALA A 37 -7.71 3.64 3.11
N GLN A 38 -8.60 4.38 2.44
CA GLN A 38 -8.40 4.85 1.07
C GLN A 38 -7.16 5.75 0.96
N LYS A 39 -7.01 6.74 1.85
CA LYS A 39 -5.82 7.60 1.86
C LYS A 39 -4.53 6.81 2.06
N ARG A 40 -4.57 5.76 2.89
CA ARG A 40 -3.45 4.86 3.10
C ARG A 40 -3.14 4.05 1.83
N LEU A 41 -4.15 3.52 1.14
CA LEU A 41 -3.97 2.81 -0.13
C LEU A 41 -3.31 3.70 -1.18
N THR A 42 -3.78 4.94 -1.35
CA THR A 42 -3.18 5.89 -2.29
C THR A 42 -1.72 6.18 -1.96
N GLY A 43 -1.39 6.40 -0.68
CA GLY A 43 0.00 6.62 -0.28
C GLY A 43 0.91 5.41 -0.56
N ILE A 44 0.39 4.20 -0.37
CA ILE A 44 1.14 2.97 -0.71
C ILE A 44 1.34 2.84 -2.23
N GLU A 45 0.33 3.19 -3.03
CA GLU A 45 0.41 3.17 -4.50
C GLU A 45 1.44 4.17 -5.03
N GLU A 46 1.47 5.37 -4.47
CA GLU A 46 2.47 6.40 -4.78
C GLU A 46 3.89 5.90 -4.45
N GLU A 47 4.10 5.36 -3.25
CA GLU A 47 5.42 4.84 -2.85
C GLU A 47 5.86 3.65 -3.72
N LEU A 48 4.94 2.73 -4.05
CA LEU A 48 5.22 1.61 -4.95
C LEU A 48 5.61 2.08 -6.35
N SER A 49 4.95 3.12 -6.87
CA SER A 49 5.27 3.70 -8.18
C SER A 49 6.68 4.28 -8.20
N GLU A 50 7.05 5.05 -7.17
CA GLU A 50 8.39 5.63 -7.06
C GLU A 50 9.47 4.56 -6.91
N LEU A 51 9.25 3.54 -6.08
CA LEU A 51 10.22 2.46 -5.90
C LEU A 51 10.43 1.62 -7.17
N ARG A 52 9.37 1.39 -7.96
CA ARG A 52 9.48 0.68 -9.25
C ARG A 52 10.31 1.45 -10.27
N LYS A 53 10.20 2.78 -10.30
CA LYS A 53 11.06 3.62 -11.15
C LYS A 53 12.53 3.56 -10.74
N MET A 54 12.81 3.29 -9.46
CA MET A 54 14.17 3.12 -8.95
C MET A 54 14.70 1.68 -9.11
N GLU A 55 13.82 0.71 -9.37
CA GLU A 55 14.16 -0.70 -9.64
C GLU A 55 14.66 -0.90 -11.08
N GLU A 56 14.16 -0.12 -12.04
CA GLU A 56 14.59 -0.10 -13.46
C GLU A 56 16.04 0.38 -13.65
#